data_AF-A0A345RGR2-F1
#
_entry.id   AF-A0A345RGR2-F1
#
_cell.length_a   1.000
_cell.length_b   1.000
_cell.length_c   1.000
_cell.angle_alpha   90.00
_cell.angle_beta   90.00
_cell.angle_gamma   90.00
#
_symmetry.space_group_name_H-M   'P 1'
#
loop_
_entity.id
_entity.type
_entity.pdbx_description
1 polymer ?
#
loop_
_entity_poly.entity_id
_entity_poly.type
_entity_poly.pdbx_seq_one_letter_code
_entity_poly.pdbx_strand_id
1 'polypeptide(L)' 'MANIFDADRIHFPEDPEMRVFGSIEKLAQWRHRNVGPAFIRIGRRIGYHGTDLNT' A
#
# COMPACT_ATOMS: atom_id res chain seq x y z
N MET A 1 -5.71 -7.53 -15.49
CA MET A 1 -5.55 -7.19 -14.07
C MET A 1 -6.89 -6.72 -13.54
N ALA A 2 -7.31 -7.20 -12.37
CA ALA A 2 -8.44 -6.60 -11.67
C ALA A 2 -7.94 -5.31 -11.01
N ASN A 3 -8.54 -4.17 -11.35
CA ASN A 3 -8.24 -2.90 -10.70
C ASN A 3 -8.98 -2.86 -9.36
N ILE A 4 -8.32 -3.37 -8.32
CA ILE A 4 -8.86 -3.42 -6.95
C ILE A 4 -8.75 -2.04 -6.31
N PHE A 5 -7.71 -1.29 -6.67
CA PHE A 5 -7.42 0.03 -6.10
C PHE A 5 -7.76 1.15 -7.09
N ASP A 6 -8.28 2.26 -6.58
CA ASP A 6 -8.55 3.46 -7.36
C ASP A 6 -7.22 4.14 -7.69
N ALA A 7 -6.92 4.29 -8.98
CA ALA A 7 -5.63 4.78 -9.46
C ALA A 7 -5.33 6.22 -9.00
N ASP A 8 -6.35 7.06 -8.77
CA ASP A 8 -6.18 8.46 -8.38
C ASP A 8 -6.21 8.65 -6.85
N ARG A 9 -6.25 7.56 -6.07
CA ARG A 9 -6.34 7.58 -4.62
C ARG A 9 -5.04 7.12 -3.95
N ILE A 10 -4.74 7.74 -2.81
CA ILE A 10 -3.75 7.24 -1.85
C ILE A 10 -4.46 6.31 -0.85
N HIS A 11 -3.96 5.08 -0.76
CA HIS A 11 -4.40 4.08 0.20
C HIS A 11 -3.43 3.99 1.37
N PHE A 12 -3.96 3.84 2.58
CA PHE A 12 -3.18 3.72 3.81
C PHE A 12 -3.21 2.27 4.33
N PRO A 13 -2.18 1.79 5.05
CA PRO A 13 -2.16 0.43 5.59
C PRO A 13 -3.40 0.04 6.40
N GLU A 14 -4.01 1.01 7.10
CA GLU A 14 -5.24 0.83 7.85
C GLU A 14 -6.51 0.62 7.00
N ASP A 15 -6.47 0.95 5.71
CA ASP A 15 -7.61 0.85 4.82
C ASP A 15 -8.03 -0.62 4.62
N PRO A 16 -9.33 -0.97 4.67
CA PRO A 16 -9.80 -2.35 4.56
C PRO A 16 -9.34 -3.05 3.28
N GLU A 17 -9.27 -2.33 2.16
CA GLU A 17 -8.81 -2.85 0.87
C GLU A 17 -7.34 -3.31 0.89
N MET A 18 -6.49 -2.73 1.77
CA MET A 18 -5.08 -3.11 1.89
C MET A 18 -4.88 -4.50 2.50
N ARG A 19 -5.93 -5.10 3.10
CA ARG A 19 -5.88 -6.44 3.68
C ARG A 19 -5.54 -7.53 2.66
N VAL A 20 -5.70 -7.28 1.36
CA VAL A 20 -5.27 -8.19 0.29
C VAL A 20 -3.77 -8.51 0.35
N PHE A 21 -2.95 -7.55 0.81
CA PHE A 21 -1.52 -7.75 1.00
C PHE A 21 -1.19 -8.42 2.34
N GLY A 22 -2.12 -8.41 3.29
CA GLY A 22 -2.02 -8.96 4.63
C GLY A 22 -2.16 -7.89 5.72
N SER A 23 -1.51 -8.11 6.86
CA SER A 23 -1.59 -7.18 8.00
C SER A 23 -0.73 -5.93 7.81
N ILE A 24 -0.99 -4.91 8.63
CA ILE A 24 -0.21 -3.65 8.65
C ILE A 24 1.26 -3.94 8.99
N GLU A 25 1.52 -4.88 9.90
CA GLU A 25 2.86 -5.32 10.28
C GLU A 25 3.58 -6.00 9.12
N LYS A 26 2.88 -6.80 8.32
CA LYS A 26 3.46 -7.42 7.12
C LYS A 26 3.88 -6.35 6.11
N LEU A 27 3.02 -5.36 5.86
CA LEU A 27 3.37 -4.21 5.01
C LEU A 27 4.55 -3.41 5.59
N ALA A 28 4.66 -3.29 6.92
CA ALA A 28 5.81 -2.66 7.57
C ALA A 28 7.11 -3.46 7.37
N GLN A 29 7.06 -4.78 7.50
CA GLN A 29 8.20 -5.66 7.21
C GLN A 29 8.63 -5.57 5.75
N TRP A 30 7.67 -5.49 4.82
CA TRP A 30 7.95 -5.30 3.39
C TRP A 30 8.72 -4.01 3.12
N ARG A 31 8.28 -2.89 3.69
CA ARG A 31 9.00 -1.61 3.60
C ARG A 31 10.40 -1.70 4.20
N HIS A 32 10.55 -2.35 5.35
CA HIS A 32 11.87 -2.54 5.97
C HIS A 32 12.83 -3.37 5.09
N ARG A 33 12.29 -4.33 4.33
CA ARG A 33 13.05 -5.20 3.43
C ARG A 33 13.16 -4.67 2.00
N ASN A 34 12.62 -3.48 1.71
CA ASN A 34 12.52 -2.91 0.36
C ASN A 34 11.87 -3.86 -0.67
N VAL A 35 10.78 -4.52 -0.28
CA VAL A 35 9.98 -5.38 -1.16
C VAL A 35 8.52 -4.92 -1.20
N GLY A 36 7.81 -5.28 -2.26
CA GLY A 36 6.40 -4.96 -2.45
C GLY A 36 6.15 -3.62 -3.16
N PRO A 37 4.91 -3.11 -3.10
CA PRO A 37 4.51 -1.88 -3.78
C PRO A 37 5.30 -0.65 -3.33
N ALA A 38 5.47 0.31 -4.24
CA ALA A 38 6.05 1.60 -3.91
C ALA A 38 5.21 2.33 -2.85
N PHE A 39 5.87 3.03 -1.94
CA PHE A 39 5.20 3.76 -0.86
C PHE A 39 5.67 5.21 -0.80
N ILE A 40 4.78 6.08 -0.36
CA ILE A 40 5.06 7.49 -0.09
C ILE A 40 4.97 7.76 1.41
N ARG A 41 5.87 8.61 1.91
CA ARG A 41 5.83 9.10 3.29
C ARG A 41 5.10 10.44 3.33
N ILE A 42 4.00 10.50 4.07
CA ILE A 42 3.21 11.72 4.30
C ILE A 42 3.32 12.06 5.78
N GLY A 43 4.37 12.80 6.15
CA GLY A 43 4.73 13.04 7.54
C GLY A 43 5.02 11.72 8.27
N ARG A 44 4.19 11.37 9.26
CA ARG A 44 4.28 10.12 10.03
C ARG A 44 3.47 8.97 9.43
N ARG A 45 2.67 9.21 8.38
CA ARG A 45 1.86 8.19 7.71
C ARG A 45 2.63 7.61 6.51
N ILE A 46 2.35 6.35 6.16
CA ILE A 46 2.74 5.81 4.86
C ILE A 46 1.48 5.64 4.02
N GLY A 47 1.57 6.05 2.76
CA GLY A 47 0.53 5.85 1.76
C GLY A 47 1.06 5.07 0.57
N TYR A 48 0.14 4.59 -0.24
CA TYR A 48 0.39 3.83 -1.45
C TYR A 48 -0.47 4.42 -2.58
N HIS A 49 0.11 4.67 -3.74
CA HIS A 49 -0.68 5.13 -4.89
C HIS A 49 -1.44 3.93 -5.47
N GLY A 50 -2.72 4.09 -5.81
CA GLY A 50 -3.51 2.97 -6.34
C GLY A 50 -2.93 2.36 -7.61
N THR A 51 -2.28 3.16 -8.46
CA THR A 51 -1.53 2.67 -9.64
C THR A 51 -0.45 1.65 -9.27
N ASP A 52 0.32 1.90 -8.21
CA ASP A 52 1.40 1.02 -7.76
C ASP A 52 0.89 -0.24 -7.04
N LEU A 53 -0.38 -0.25 -6.63
CA LEU A 53 -1.01 -1.39 -5.95
C LEU A 53 -1.68 -2.36 -6.93
N ASN A 54 -1.97 -1.93 -8.16
CA ASN A 54 -2.60 -2.76 -9.20
C ASN A 54 -1.57 -3.46 -10.12
N THR A 55 -0.27 -3.32 -9.85
CA THR A 55 0.82 -3.97 -10.61
C THR A 55 1.07 -5.41 -10.23
#